data_AF-A0AA41WVB1-F1
#
_entry.id   AF-A0AA41WVB1-F1
#
_cell.length_a   1.000
_cell.length_b   1.000
_cell.length_c   1.000
_cell.angle_alpha   90.00
_cell.angle_beta   90.00
_cell.angle_gamma   90.00
#
_symmetry.space_group_name_H-M   'P 1'
#
loop_
_entity.id
_entity.type
_entity.pdbx_description
1 polymer ?
#
loop_
_entity_poly.entity_id
_entity_poly.type
_entity_poly.pdbx_seq_one_letter_code
_entity_poly.pdbx_strand_id
1 'polypeptide(L)'
;MQAIIQQFHASSQEGLKLIAGALDDFAKAAADKVAKALRNPIAADQADEKYELDSKLWDSAPTVAVPKFAEFQELQDVGHRFLATAEGLFVEVRRPWLHLIQPVAPLNGQTVRPPYGTVKPTVKLVFDRLGATFQLVRNFIKAASEAAPNEHAAWVIWDSATGDLRYRDLSITKTSPGAISYERPALAPHESLVLDLHSHGHEAAFFSPTDNEDDAGEVKISCVVGNLVDGKAPSIQFRLCALGMFLPLNVPVAAVIGDGA
;
A
#
# COMPACT_ATOMS: atom_id res chain seq x y z
N MET A 1 15.35 62.61 15.46
CA MET A 1 16.13 61.45 14.97
C MET A 1 15.42 60.13 15.25
N GLN A 2 15.13 59.80 16.51
CA GLN A 2 14.56 58.50 16.91
C GLN A 2 13.16 58.21 16.32
N ALA A 3 12.27 59.21 16.28
CA ALA A 3 10.96 59.09 15.64
C ALA A 3 11.06 58.85 14.12
N ILE A 4 12.03 59.48 13.45
CA ILE A 4 12.29 59.29 12.01
C ILE A 4 12.80 57.87 11.74
N ILE A 5 13.68 57.36 12.60
CA ILE A 5 14.21 55.98 12.53
C ILE A 5 13.09 54.96 12.75
N GLN A 6 12.21 55.16 13.73
CA GLN A 6 11.05 54.30 13.96
C GLN A 6 10.10 54.29 12.77
N GLN A 7 9.83 55.46 12.20
CA GLN A 7 8.98 55.57 11.02
C GLN A 7 9.61 54.88 9.80
N PHE A 8 10.92 55.01 9.59
CA PHE A 8 11.65 54.29 8.55
C PHE A 8 11.58 52.77 8.73
N HIS A 9 11.75 52.25 9.95
CA HIS A 9 11.63 50.82 10.24
C HIS A 9 10.22 50.29 10.00
N ALA A 10 9.19 51.02 10.46
CA ALA A 10 7.79 50.63 10.28
C ALA A 10 7.43 50.56 8.79
N SER A 11 7.75 51.61 8.02
CA SER A 11 7.50 51.64 6.57
C SER A 11 8.29 50.57 5.81
N SER A 12 9.52 50.26 6.26
CA SER A 12 10.34 49.21 5.66
C SER A 12 9.78 47.80 5.96
N GLN A 13 9.30 47.54 7.18
CA GLN A 13 8.64 46.28 7.53
C GLN A 13 7.33 46.08 6.76
N GLU A 14 6.54 47.14 6.60
CA GLU A 14 5.30 47.11 5.83
C GLU A 14 5.56 46.85 4.35
N GLY A 15 6.57 47.51 3.76
CA GLY A 15 7.02 47.25 2.40
C GLY A 15 7.49 45.81 2.19
N LEU A 16 8.26 45.26 3.13
CA LEU A 16 8.71 43.87 3.09
C LEU A 16 7.54 42.87 3.16
N LYS A 17 6.52 43.13 3.99
CA LYS A 17 5.32 42.29 4.07
C LYS A 17 4.52 42.31 2.75
N LEU A 18 4.37 43.47 2.14
CA LEU A 18 3.72 43.63 0.84
C LEU A 18 4.44 42.85 -0.26
N ILE A 19 5.77 42.96 -0.31
CA ILE A 19 6.59 42.23 -1.28
C ILE A 19 6.50 40.72 -1.06
N ALA A 20 6.56 40.27 0.21
CA ALA A 20 6.41 38.86 0.54
C ALA A 20 5.04 38.30 0.12
N GLY A 21 3.95 39.03 0.38
CA GLY A 21 2.61 38.63 -0.06
C GLY A 21 2.49 38.53 -1.59
N ALA A 22 3.01 39.53 -2.32
CA ALA A 22 3.00 39.52 -3.77
C ALA A 22 3.84 38.38 -4.38
N LEU A 23 4.96 38.03 -3.75
CA LEU A 23 5.79 36.87 -4.13
C LEU A 23 5.07 35.55 -3.90
N ASP A 24 4.38 35.39 -2.76
CA ASP A 24 3.57 34.20 -2.46
C ASP A 24 2.43 34.03 -3.48
N ASP A 25 1.73 35.11 -3.80
CA ASP A 25 0.63 35.09 -4.79
C ASP A 25 1.16 34.77 -6.19
N PHE A 26 2.30 35.36 -6.58
CA PHE A 26 2.95 35.04 -7.84
C PHE A 26 3.41 33.58 -7.89
N ALA A 27 4.01 33.06 -6.81
CA ALA A 27 4.48 31.68 -6.73
C ALA A 27 3.31 30.70 -6.87
N LYS A 28 2.19 30.95 -6.17
CA LYS A 28 0.96 30.15 -6.32
C LYS A 28 0.42 30.21 -7.74
N ALA A 29 0.27 31.41 -8.30
CA ALA A 29 -0.25 31.58 -9.65
C ALA A 29 0.66 30.92 -10.71
N ALA A 30 1.98 30.99 -10.54
CA ALA A 30 2.94 30.33 -11.42
C ALA A 30 2.86 28.81 -11.28
N ALA A 31 2.79 28.28 -10.06
CA ALA A 31 2.61 26.85 -9.80
C ALA A 31 1.31 26.32 -10.41
N ASP A 32 0.19 27.02 -10.22
CA ASP A 32 -1.11 26.66 -10.81
C ASP A 32 -1.08 26.68 -12.33
N LYS A 33 -0.40 27.67 -12.92
CA LYS A 33 -0.29 27.81 -14.38
C LYS A 33 0.63 26.74 -14.97
N VAL A 34 1.71 26.38 -14.27
CA VAL A 34 2.59 25.26 -14.64
C VAL A 34 1.86 23.94 -14.49
N ALA A 35 1.12 23.73 -13.40
CA ALA A 35 0.31 22.52 -13.19
C ALA A 35 -0.78 22.35 -14.25
N LYS A 36 -1.43 23.45 -14.68
CA LYS A 36 -2.39 23.44 -15.80
C LYS A 36 -1.72 23.26 -17.17
N ALA A 37 -0.50 23.76 -17.35
CA ALA A 37 0.26 23.64 -18.60
C ALA A 37 0.90 22.24 -18.76
N LEU A 38 1.22 21.58 -17.65
CA LEU A 38 1.50 20.16 -17.60
C LEU A 38 0.20 19.45 -17.94
N ARG A 39 0.07 19.03 -19.19
CA ARG A 39 -1.12 18.38 -19.74
C ARG A 39 -1.60 17.29 -18.77
N ASN A 40 -2.67 17.56 -18.04
CA ASN A 40 -3.35 16.52 -17.30
C ASN A 40 -3.89 15.53 -18.35
N PRO A 41 -3.42 14.28 -18.40
CA PRO A 41 -3.66 13.35 -19.50
C PRO A 41 -5.07 12.74 -19.47
N ILE A 42 -6.03 13.42 -18.83
CA ILE A 42 -7.43 13.05 -18.80
C ILE A 42 -8.05 13.46 -20.12
N ALA A 43 -8.58 12.48 -20.85
CA ALA A 43 -9.24 12.68 -22.14
C ALA A 43 -10.69 13.17 -21.96
N ALA A 44 -10.88 14.29 -21.26
CA ALA A 44 -12.17 14.94 -21.02
C ALA A 44 -12.08 16.44 -21.32
N ASP A 45 -13.22 17.06 -21.60
CA ASP A 45 -13.31 18.53 -21.66
C ASP A 45 -13.09 19.10 -20.26
N GLN A 46 -12.17 20.05 -20.14
CA GLN A 46 -11.89 20.72 -18.85
C GLN A 46 -13.05 21.57 -18.35
N ALA A 47 -13.99 21.93 -19.24
CA ALA A 47 -15.20 22.66 -18.88
C ALA A 47 -16.31 21.74 -18.32
N ASP A 48 -16.15 20.42 -18.37
CA ASP A 48 -17.12 19.48 -17.80
C ASP A 48 -17.21 19.65 -16.27
N GLU A 49 -18.43 19.66 -15.73
CA GLU A 49 -18.70 19.86 -14.30
C GLU A 49 -18.07 18.77 -13.41
N LYS A 50 -17.77 17.60 -13.97
CA LYS A 50 -17.18 16.45 -13.27
C LYS A 50 -15.67 16.33 -13.47
N TYR A 51 -15.05 17.16 -14.29
CA TYR A 51 -13.61 17.08 -14.59
C TYR A 51 -12.75 17.10 -13.32
N GLU A 52 -13.13 17.89 -12.32
CA GLU A 52 -12.39 17.98 -11.05
C GLU A 52 -12.35 16.63 -10.31
N LEU A 53 -13.41 15.80 -10.42
CA LEU A 53 -13.43 14.46 -9.82
C LEU A 53 -12.42 13.54 -10.50
N ASP A 54 -12.36 13.57 -11.84
CA ASP A 54 -11.37 12.79 -12.60
C ASP A 54 -9.95 13.28 -12.31
N SER A 55 -9.76 14.59 -12.12
CA SER A 55 -8.46 15.15 -11.72
C SER A 55 -8.02 14.64 -10.36
N LYS A 56 -8.91 14.61 -9.36
CA LYS A 56 -8.58 14.04 -8.03
C LYS A 56 -8.30 12.54 -8.11
N LEU A 57 -9.03 11.80 -8.94
CA LEU A 57 -8.77 10.38 -9.17
C LEU A 57 -7.38 10.18 -9.78
N TRP A 58 -7.04 10.97 -10.80
CA TRP A 58 -5.72 10.95 -11.41
C TRP A 58 -4.60 11.28 -10.42
N ASP A 59 -4.77 12.33 -9.60
CA ASP A 59 -3.78 12.70 -8.58
C ASP A 59 -3.56 11.59 -7.55
N SER A 60 -4.60 10.79 -7.25
CA SER A 60 -4.51 9.69 -6.30
C SER A 60 -3.79 8.44 -6.85
N ALA A 61 -3.85 8.22 -8.16
CA ALA A 61 -3.33 7.03 -8.83
C ALA A 61 -2.89 7.33 -10.28
N PRO A 62 -1.86 8.18 -10.48
CA PRO A 62 -1.51 8.68 -11.80
C PRO A 62 -0.95 7.57 -12.69
N THR A 63 -1.10 7.71 -14.01
CA THR A 63 -0.37 6.86 -14.97
C THR A 63 0.84 7.62 -15.53
N VAL A 64 2.03 7.04 -15.41
CA VAL A 64 3.29 7.64 -15.90
C VAL A 64 3.96 6.73 -16.93
N ALA A 65 4.63 7.33 -17.91
CA ALA A 65 5.41 6.59 -18.89
C ALA A 65 6.77 6.20 -18.31
N VAL A 66 7.16 4.93 -18.48
CA VAL A 66 8.51 4.49 -18.13
C VAL A 66 9.51 5.07 -19.14
N PRO A 67 10.60 5.71 -18.69
CA PRO A 67 11.57 6.31 -19.60
C PRO A 67 12.30 5.21 -20.40
N LYS A 68 12.44 5.43 -21.71
CA LYS A 68 13.20 4.52 -22.59
C LYS A 68 14.72 4.72 -22.52
N PHE A 69 15.15 5.95 -22.26
CA PHE A 69 16.56 6.35 -22.35
C PHE A 69 17.13 6.88 -21.03
N ALA A 70 16.31 7.58 -20.23
CA ALA A 70 16.70 8.01 -18.90
C ALA A 70 16.53 6.87 -17.89
N GLU A 71 17.17 7.01 -16.73
CA GLU A 71 16.99 6.09 -15.61
C GLU A 71 15.55 6.17 -15.08
N PHE A 72 14.96 5.00 -14.78
CA PHE A 72 13.66 4.93 -14.13
C PHE A 72 13.77 5.33 -12.66
N GLN A 73 12.99 6.33 -12.25
CA GLN A 73 12.91 6.75 -10.85
C GLN A 73 11.74 6.05 -10.16
N GLU A 74 12.05 5.21 -9.17
CA GLU A 74 11.07 4.51 -8.33
C GLU A 74 10.22 5.50 -7.51
N LEU A 75 8.99 5.11 -7.22
CA LEU A 75 8.09 5.86 -6.34
C LEU A 75 8.67 5.89 -4.91
N GLN A 76 8.92 7.10 -4.40
CA GLN A 76 9.53 7.32 -3.07
C GLN A 76 8.48 7.42 -1.97
N ASP A 77 7.41 8.17 -2.24
CA ASP A 77 6.34 8.44 -1.28
C ASP A 77 5.30 7.32 -1.24
N VAL A 78 4.62 7.19 -0.11
CA VAL A 78 3.52 6.22 0.06
C VAL A 78 2.40 6.54 -0.91
N GLY A 79 1.97 5.53 -1.67
CA GLY A 79 0.96 5.68 -2.69
C GLY A 79 1.08 4.59 -3.73
N HIS A 80 0.44 4.81 -4.87
CA HIS A 80 0.60 3.96 -6.03
C HIS A 80 0.43 4.76 -7.31
N ARG A 81 0.96 4.20 -8.39
CA ARG A 81 0.81 4.75 -9.74
C ARG A 81 0.81 3.62 -10.75
N PHE A 82 0.21 3.88 -11.90
CA PHE A 82 0.32 3.00 -13.04
C PHE A 82 1.53 3.38 -13.90
N LEU A 83 2.20 2.38 -14.44
CA LEU A 83 3.36 2.54 -15.29
C LEU A 83 2.99 2.06 -16.69
N ALA A 84 2.98 2.97 -17.66
CA ALA A 84 2.91 2.64 -19.07
C ALA A 84 4.31 2.24 -19.56
N THR A 85 4.46 0.99 -19.97
CA THR A 85 5.74 0.40 -20.36
C THR A 85 5.70 -0.09 -21.82
N ALA A 86 6.86 -0.44 -22.36
CA ALA A 86 6.96 -1.12 -23.65
C ALA A 86 6.47 -2.58 -23.62
N GLU A 87 6.13 -3.09 -22.43
CA GLU A 87 5.67 -4.47 -22.18
C GLU A 87 4.23 -4.50 -21.65
N GLY A 88 3.54 -3.36 -21.63
CA GLY A 88 2.16 -3.22 -21.17
C GLY A 88 2.01 -2.34 -19.94
N LEU A 89 0.88 -2.48 -19.26
CA LEU A 89 0.56 -1.70 -18.07
C LEU A 89 1.04 -2.43 -16.82
N PHE A 90 1.73 -1.71 -15.96
CA PHE A 90 2.19 -2.18 -14.65
C PHE A 90 1.61 -1.28 -13.56
N VAL A 91 1.61 -1.77 -12.32
CA VAL A 91 1.34 -0.98 -11.12
C VAL A 91 2.60 -0.91 -10.29
N GLU A 92 2.91 0.26 -9.77
CA GLU A 92 3.92 0.47 -8.74
C GLU A 92 3.25 0.93 -7.45
N VAL A 93 3.51 0.22 -6.35
CA VAL A 93 2.93 0.51 -5.03
C VAL A 93 4.04 0.72 -4.03
N ARG A 94 3.88 1.74 -3.19
CA ARG A 94 4.78 2.07 -2.09
C ARG A 94 3.98 2.13 -0.78
N ARG A 95 4.41 1.33 0.20
CA ARG A 95 4.01 1.41 1.60
C ARG A 95 5.27 1.60 2.46
N PRO A 96 5.15 2.00 3.73
CA PRO A 96 6.32 2.13 4.62
C PRO A 96 7.19 0.86 4.73
N TRP A 97 6.62 -0.31 4.43
CA TRP A 97 7.31 -1.61 4.48
C TRP A 97 7.44 -2.33 3.12
N LEU A 98 6.84 -1.81 2.03
CA LEU A 98 6.73 -2.47 0.72
C LEU A 98 7.06 -1.53 -0.44
N HIS A 99 7.87 -2.01 -1.36
CA HIS A 99 7.92 -1.49 -2.73
C HIS A 99 7.62 -2.62 -3.72
N LEU A 100 6.57 -2.44 -4.51
CA LEU A 100 6.00 -3.44 -5.40
C LEU A 100 5.93 -2.88 -6.81
N ILE A 101 6.38 -3.64 -7.81
CA ILE A 101 6.10 -3.40 -9.23
C ILE A 101 5.57 -4.70 -9.82
N GLN A 102 4.38 -4.70 -10.40
CA GLN A 102 3.78 -5.90 -11.00
C GLN A 102 3.05 -5.59 -12.31
N PRO A 103 3.05 -6.52 -13.28
CA PRO A 103 2.29 -6.36 -14.51
C PRO A 103 0.79 -6.49 -14.22
N VAL A 104 0.01 -5.55 -14.73
CA VAL A 104 -1.46 -5.56 -14.66
C VAL A 104 -2.03 -6.09 -15.98
N ALA A 105 -1.48 -5.62 -17.10
CA ALA A 105 -1.90 -6.01 -18.44
C ALA A 105 -0.66 -6.12 -19.35
N PRO A 106 0.03 -7.29 -19.36
CA PRO A 106 1.21 -7.49 -20.18
C PRO A 106 0.85 -7.59 -21.68
N LEU A 107 1.72 -7.08 -22.54
CA LEU A 107 1.61 -7.22 -23.99
C LEU A 107 2.32 -8.50 -24.46
N ASN A 108 1.59 -9.35 -25.19
CA ASN A 108 2.07 -10.66 -25.63
C ASN A 108 2.77 -10.65 -27.00
N GLY A 109 3.36 -9.53 -27.41
CA GLY A 109 4.15 -9.42 -28.65
C GLY A 109 3.37 -9.37 -29.98
N GLN A 110 2.05 -9.61 -29.99
CA GLN A 110 1.19 -9.50 -31.18
C GLN A 110 0.44 -8.16 -31.29
N THR A 111 0.97 -7.11 -30.67
CA THR A 111 0.30 -5.81 -30.53
C THR A 111 1.25 -4.65 -30.81
N VAL A 112 0.69 -3.46 -31.02
CA VAL A 112 1.48 -2.24 -31.16
C VAL A 112 2.23 -1.99 -29.86
N ARG A 113 3.56 -1.90 -29.94
CA ARG A 113 4.42 -1.69 -28.77
C ARG A 113 4.55 -0.21 -28.46
N PRO A 114 4.18 0.26 -27.24
CA PRO A 114 4.41 1.63 -26.84
C PRO A 114 5.91 2.00 -26.89
N PRO A 115 6.28 3.22 -27.29
CA PRO A 115 7.68 3.63 -27.44
C PRO A 115 8.37 3.97 -26.09
N TYR A 116 7.94 3.35 -25.00
CA TYR A 116 8.43 3.58 -23.64
C TYR A 116 9.58 2.64 -23.26
N GLY A 117 10.07 2.73 -22.03
CA GLY A 117 11.03 1.79 -21.45
C GLY A 117 10.37 0.55 -20.86
N THR A 118 11.17 -0.32 -20.25
CA THR A 118 10.72 -1.53 -19.53
C THR A 118 11.09 -1.43 -18.05
N VAL A 119 10.35 -2.15 -17.20
CA VAL A 119 10.63 -2.31 -15.77
C VAL A 119 10.49 -3.78 -15.40
N LYS A 120 11.23 -4.21 -14.38
CA LYS A 120 11.16 -5.58 -13.89
C LYS A 120 10.10 -5.69 -12.78
N PRO A 121 9.26 -6.74 -12.79
CA PRO A 121 8.46 -7.09 -11.63
C PRO A 121 9.33 -7.20 -10.38
N THR A 122 8.90 -6.57 -9.30
CA THR A 122 9.71 -6.38 -8.09
C THR A 122 8.83 -6.48 -6.86
N VAL A 123 9.33 -7.14 -5.82
CA VAL A 123 8.78 -7.12 -4.46
C VAL A 123 9.94 -6.90 -3.50
N LYS A 124 10.00 -5.73 -2.88
CA LYS A 124 11.00 -5.38 -1.86
C LYS A 124 10.30 -5.13 -0.54
N LEU A 125 10.71 -5.87 0.49
CA LEU A 125 10.25 -5.69 1.86
C LEU A 125 11.33 -4.97 2.64
N VAL A 126 10.97 -4.01 3.49
CA VAL A 126 11.94 -3.28 4.33
C VAL A 126 12.65 -4.20 5.33
N PHE A 127 11.98 -5.28 5.74
CA PHE A 127 12.53 -6.33 6.61
C PHE A 127 13.12 -7.52 5.83
N ASP A 128 13.57 -7.28 4.59
CA ASP A 128 14.20 -8.21 3.64
C ASP A 128 13.33 -9.37 3.15
N ARG A 129 12.92 -10.27 4.05
CA ARG A 129 12.23 -11.52 3.72
C ARG A 129 11.02 -11.72 4.61
N LEU A 130 9.99 -12.34 4.04
CA LEU A 130 8.78 -12.72 4.78
C LEU A 130 9.07 -13.56 6.03
N GLY A 131 10.18 -14.30 6.04
CA GLY A 131 10.63 -15.09 7.20
C GLY A 131 10.81 -14.30 8.50
N ALA A 132 11.04 -12.97 8.43
CA ALA A 132 11.07 -12.11 9.61
C ALA A 132 9.74 -12.11 10.39
N THR A 133 8.62 -12.47 9.74
CA THR A 133 7.29 -12.52 10.35
C THR A 133 6.97 -13.88 10.99
N PHE A 134 7.73 -14.94 10.70
CA PHE A 134 7.31 -16.31 11.02
C PHE A 134 7.18 -16.58 12.52
N GLN A 135 7.96 -15.91 13.38
CA GLN A 135 7.75 -16.02 14.82
C GLN A 135 6.41 -15.44 15.26
N LEU A 136 5.96 -14.34 14.65
CA LEU A 136 4.67 -13.72 14.93
C LEU A 136 3.53 -14.61 14.39
N VAL A 137 3.72 -15.24 13.23
CA VAL A 137 2.78 -16.23 12.70
C VAL A 137 2.69 -17.47 13.61
N ARG A 138 3.81 -17.95 14.17
CA ARG A 138 3.77 -19.04 15.18
C ARG A 138 3.00 -18.65 16.44
N ASN A 139 3.15 -17.41 16.91
CA ASN A 139 2.37 -16.91 18.03
C ASN A 139 0.87 -16.90 17.70
N PHE A 140 0.50 -16.48 16.49
CA PHE A 140 -0.87 -16.55 15.99
C PHE A 140 -1.40 -17.98 15.94
N ILE A 141 -0.63 -18.93 15.40
CA ILE A 141 -1.04 -20.35 15.32
C ILE A 141 -1.41 -20.87 16.71
N LYS A 142 -0.61 -20.55 17.73
CA LYS A 142 -0.92 -20.95 19.12
C LYS A 142 -2.25 -20.35 19.59
N ALA A 143 -2.46 -19.05 19.43
CA ALA A 143 -3.70 -18.37 19.84
C ALA A 143 -4.93 -18.91 19.07
N ALA A 144 -4.78 -19.14 17.77
CA ALA A 144 -5.82 -19.70 16.92
C ALA A 144 -6.16 -21.15 17.29
N SER A 145 -5.17 -21.98 17.66
CA SER A 145 -5.41 -23.33 18.17
C SER A 145 -6.17 -23.34 19.49
N GLU A 146 -5.93 -22.36 20.38
CA GLU A 146 -6.68 -22.21 21.63
C GLU A 146 -8.13 -21.75 21.39
N ALA A 147 -8.38 -20.99 20.31
CA ALA A 147 -9.71 -20.50 19.92
C ALA A 147 -10.51 -21.49 19.05
N ALA A 148 -9.86 -22.51 18.50
CA ALA A 148 -10.49 -23.51 17.64
C ALA A 148 -11.62 -24.27 18.38
N PRO A 149 -12.71 -24.66 17.70
CA PRO A 149 -12.90 -24.74 16.26
C PRO A 149 -13.37 -23.43 15.59
N ASN A 150 -13.59 -22.37 16.36
CA ASN A 150 -14.00 -21.08 15.82
C ASN A 150 -12.80 -20.36 15.19
N GLU A 151 -13.09 -19.49 14.22
CA GLU A 151 -12.06 -18.67 13.59
C GLU A 151 -11.47 -17.65 14.58
N HIS A 152 -10.18 -17.36 14.39
CA HIS A 152 -9.44 -16.34 15.12
C HIS A 152 -8.74 -15.42 14.11
N ALA A 153 -8.49 -14.17 14.49
CA ALA A 153 -7.79 -13.22 13.64
C ALA A 153 -6.85 -12.31 14.43
N ALA A 154 -5.76 -11.92 13.79
CA ALA A 154 -4.76 -11.02 14.34
C ALA A 154 -4.06 -10.25 13.22
N TRP A 155 -3.38 -9.16 13.57
CA TRP A 155 -2.54 -8.42 12.64
C TRP A 155 -1.06 -8.52 12.98
N VAL A 156 -0.22 -8.42 11.95
CA VAL A 156 1.17 -7.99 12.09
C VAL A 156 1.30 -6.61 11.47
N ILE A 157 1.81 -5.67 12.25
CA ILE A 157 2.00 -4.29 11.83
C ILE A 157 3.48 -3.94 11.77
N TRP A 158 3.84 -2.99 10.91
CA TRP A 158 5.13 -2.35 10.83
C TRP A 158 5.08 -1.03 11.58
N ASP A 159 5.98 -0.83 12.53
CA ASP A 159 6.20 0.46 13.20
C ASP A 159 7.40 1.15 12.53
N SER A 160 7.14 2.20 11.75
CA SER A 160 8.19 2.97 11.06
C SER A 160 9.00 3.88 11.98
N ALA A 161 8.54 4.13 13.22
CA ALA A 161 9.31 4.89 14.20
C ALA A 161 10.39 4.03 14.85
N THR A 162 10.13 2.73 15.08
CA THR A 162 11.13 1.80 15.65
C THR A 162 11.81 0.91 14.62
N GLY A 163 11.19 0.70 13.44
CA GLY A 163 11.68 -0.21 12.42
C GLY A 163 11.38 -1.68 12.71
N ASP A 164 10.30 -1.96 13.46
CA ASP A 164 9.98 -3.31 13.92
C ASP A 164 8.62 -3.83 13.44
N LEU A 165 8.52 -5.16 13.33
CA LEU A 165 7.27 -5.88 13.17
C LEU A 165 6.65 -6.19 14.55
N ARG A 166 5.35 -5.94 14.71
CA ARG A 166 4.64 -6.19 15.97
C ARG A 166 3.37 -6.99 15.74
N TYR A 167 3.13 -7.94 16.64
CA TYR A 167 1.86 -8.65 16.72
C TYR A 167 0.80 -7.75 17.37
N ARG A 168 -0.43 -7.81 16.85
CA ARG A 168 -1.56 -7.03 17.35
C ARG A 168 -2.80 -7.94 17.40
N ASP A 169 -3.27 -8.17 18.61
CA ASP A 169 -4.56 -8.81 18.85
C ASP A 169 -5.72 -7.93 18.33
N LEU A 170 -6.77 -8.59 17.84
CA LEU A 170 -7.99 -7.93 17.37
C LEU A 170 -9.14 -8.17 18.35
N SER A 171 -9.99 -7.16 18.50
CA SER A 171 -11.23 -7.28 19.27
C SER A 171 -12.26 -8.05 18.44
N ILE A 172 -12.36 -9.36 18.66
CA ILE A 172 -13.32 -10.23 17.96
C ILE A 172 -14.72 -9.96 18.50
N THR A 173 -15.64 -9.55 17.62
CA THR A 173 -17.03 -9.23 17.95
C THR A 173 -17.96 -10.41 17.73
N LYS A 174 -17.66 -11.24 16.72
CA LYS A 174 -18.39 -12.48 16.42
C LYS A 174 -17.44 -13.49 15.82
N THR A 175 -17.57 -14.73 16.21
CA THR A 175 -16.83 -15.83 15.59
C THR A 175 -17.67 -17.10 15.52
N SER A 176 -17.40 -17.90 14.51
CA SER A 176 -17.96 -19.22 14.24
C SER A 176 -16.90 -20.04 13.49
N PRO A 177 -17.12 -21.32 13.21
CA PRO A 177 -16.14 -22.13 12.47
C PRO A 177 -15.88 -21.73 11.01
N GLY A 178 -16.71 -20.85 10.42
CA GLY A 178 -16.58 -20.44 9.02
C GLY A 178 -16.90 -18.96 8.76
N ALA A 179 -16.84 -18.14 9.82
CA ALA A 179 -16.93 -16.69 9.71
C ALA A 179 -16.46 -16.01 10.99
N ILE A 180 -15.70 -14.93 10.83
CA ILE A 180 -15.27 -14.04 11.89
C ILE A 180 -15.64 -12.59 11.58
N SER A 181 -15.89 -11.82 12.63
CA SER A 181 -16.02 -10.36 12.57
C SER A 181 -15.26 -9.77 13.74
N TYR A 182 -14.49 -8.71 13.47
CA TYR A 182 -13.64 -8.05 14.45
C TYR A 182 -13.56 -6.56 14.18
N GLU A 183 -13.24 -5.80 15.22
CA GLU A 183 -12.97 -4.37 15.07
C GLU A 183 -11.58 -4.19 14.45
N ARG A 184 -11.50 -3.46 13.34
CA ARG A 184 -10.23 -3.07 12.73
C ARG A 184 -9.64 -1.90 13.53
N PRO A 185 -8.52 -2.07 14.26
CA PRO A 185 -7.96 -1.02 15.07
C PRO A 185 -7.44 0.13 14.20
N ALA A 186 -7.64 1.36 14.66
CA ALA A 186 -7.00 2.52 14.05
C ALA A 186 -5.48 2.45 14.27
N LEU A 187 -4.72 2.47 13.18
CA LEU A 187 -3.26 2.48 13.21
C LEU A 187 -2.76 3.92 13.39
N ALA A 188 -1.73 4.10 14.21
CA ALA A 188 -1.05 5.38 14.31
C ALA A 188 -0.39 5.77 12.98
N PRO A 189 -0.07 7.05 12.72
CA PRO A 189 0.51 7.49 11.45
C PRO A 189 1.82 6.78 11.06
N HIS A 190 2.58 6.27 12.04
CA HIS A 190 3.81 5.52 11.83
C HIS A 190 3.60 4.00 11.73
N GLU A 191 2.39 3.52 12.03
CA GLU A 191 2.03 2.11 11.96
C GLU A 191 1.44 1.77 10.57
N SER A 192 1.69 0.56 10.09
CA SER A 192 1.12 0.08 8.82
C SER A 192 0.83 -1.41 8.91
N LEU A 193 -0.36 -1.82 8.46
CA LEU A 193 -0.70 -3.24 8.35
C LEU A 193 0.25 -3.94 7.38
N VAL A 194 0.86 -5.04 7.80
CA VAL A 194 1.75 -5.89 6.99
C VAL A 194 1.07 -7.21 6.71
N LEU A 195 0.72 -7.97 7.76
CA LEU A 195 -0.02 -9.23 7.63
C LEU A 195 -1.40 -9.11 8.27
N ASP A 196 -2.41 -9.58 7.55
CA ASP A 196 -3.72 -9.91 8.11
C ASP A 196 -3.84 -11.43 8.22
N LEU A 197 -4.01 -11.91 9.45
CA LEU A 197 -4.01 -13.31 9.81
C LEU A 197 -5.43 -13.71 10.19
N HIS A 198 -5.93 -14.79 9.60
CA HIS A 198 -7.09 -15.48 10.12
C HIS A 198 -6.91 -17.00 10.08
N SER A 199 -7.76 -17.73 10.79
CA SER A 199 -7.64 -19.18 10.91
C SER A 199 -8.93 -19.91 10.59
N HIS A 200 -8.82 -21.09 9.97
CA HIS A 200 -9.89 -22.09 9.90
C HIS A 200 -9.66 -23.18 10.94
N GLY A 201 -10.73 -23.64 11.60
CA GLY A 201 -10.66 -24.73 12.58
C GLY A 201 -10.39 -26.08 11.92
N HIS A 202 -11.45 -26.76 11.46
CA HIS A 202 -11.37 -28.10 10.86
C HIS A 202 -10.84 -28.11 9.42
N GLU A 203 -11.02 -27.02 8.69
CA GLU A 203 -10.67 -26.93 7.27
C GLU A 203 -9.21 -26.58 7.06
N ALA A 204 -8.67 -26.95 5.90
CA ALA A 204 -7.36 -26.52 5.49
C ALA A 204 -7.35 -25.00 5.21
N ALA A 205 -6.16 -24.41 5.14
CA ALA A 205 -5.99 -23.01 4.74
C ALA A 205 -6.39 -22.85 3.27
N PHE A 206 -7.30 -21.92 2.98
CA PHE A 206 -7.65 -21.43 1.65
C PHE A 206 -8.25 -20.03 1.78
N PHE A 207 -8.31 -19.27 0.69
CA PHE A 207 -9.02 -17.99 0.64
C PHE A 207 -10.39 -18.18 -0.01
N SER A 208 -11.44 -17.78 0.69
CA SER A 208 -12.83 -17.80 0.24
C SER A 208 -13.15 -16.60 -0.67
N PRO A 209 -14.32 -16.60 -1.34
CA PRO A 209 -14.82 -15.41 -2.04
C PRO A 209 -14.96 -14.18 -1.13
N THR A 210 -15.37 -14.37 0.13
CA THR A 210 -15.48 -13.27 1.11
C THR A 210 -14.12 -12.68 1.41
N ASP A 211 -13.09 -13.52 1.58
CA ASP A 211 -11.71 -13.02 1.76
C ASP A 211 -11.22 -12.23 0.54
N ASN A 212 -11.63 -12.63 -0.68
CA ASN A 212 -11.28 -11.90 -1.89
C ASN A 212 -11.94 -10.52 -1.93
N GLU A 213 -13.19 -10.41 -1.52
CA GLU A 213 -13.90 -9.13 -1.43
C GLU A 213 -13.26 -8.20 -0.39
N ASP A 214 -12.93 -8.74 0.78
CA ASP A 214 -12.27 -7.99 1.86
C ASP A 214 -10.87 -7.50 1.47
N ASP A 215 -10.13 -8.29 0.68
CA ASP A 215 -8.76 -7.98 0.26
C ASP A 215 -8.67 -7.11 -1.01
N ALA A 216 -9.77 -6.93 -1.74
CA ALA A 216 -9.75 -6.33 -3.08
C ALA A 216 -9.25 -4.87 -3.10
N GLY A 217 -9.40 -4.10 -2.01
CA GLY A 217 -8.93 -2.73 -1.92
C GLY A 217 -7.56 -2.57 -1.25
N GLU A 218 -7.02 -3.62 -0.65
CA GLU A 218 -5.95 -3.51 0.34
C GLU A 218 -4.56 -3.77 -0.26
N VAL A 219 -3.54 -3.28 0.44
CA VAL A 219 -2.13 -3.56 0.15
C VAL A 219 -1.52 -4.14 1.41
N LYS A 220 -1.52 -5.46 1.51
CA LYS A 220 -1.11 -6.25 2.68
C LYS A 220 -0.76 -7.66 2.25
N ILE A 221 -0.19 -8.44 3.15
CA ILE A 221 -0.04 -9.88 2.99
C ILE A 221 -1.18 -10.55 3.78
N SER A 222 -2.02 -11.32 3.13
CA SER A 222 -3.02 -12.13 3.83
C SER A 222 -2.45 -13.52 4.10
N CYS A 223 -2.72 -14.04 5.28
CA CYS A 223 -2.26 -15.36 5.70
C CYS A 223 -3.39 -16.13 6.39
N VAL A 224 -3.73 -17.30 5.84
CA VAL A 224 -4.72 -18.22 6.43
C VAL A 224 -3.99 -19.40 7.03
N VAL A 225 -4.37 -19.77 8.25
CA VAL A 225 -3.92 -21.01 8.89
C VAL A 225 -5.11 -21.94 9.09
N GLY A 226 -5.03 -23.16 8.61
CA GLY A 226 -6.08 -24.18 8.78
C GLY A 226 -5.57 -25.46 9.43
N ASN A 227 -6.45 -26.43 9.62
CA ASN A 227 -6.20 -27.72 10.28
C ASN A 227 -5.71 -27.56 11.72
N LEU A 228 -6.41 -26.76 12.53
CA LEU A 228 -6.01 -26.45 13.91
C LEU A 228 -6.64 -27.35 14.97
N VAL A 229 -7.36 -28.39 14.55
CA VAL A 229 -8.10 -29.32 15.40
C VAL A 229 -7.73 -30.76 15.07
N ASP A 230 -8.14 -31.69 15.93
CA ASP A 230 -7.97 -33.15 15.76
C ASP A 230 -6.49 -33.61 15.64
N GLY A 231 -5.54 -32.82 16.12
CA GLY A 231 -4.11 -33.14 16.08
C GLY A 231 -3.51 -33.20 14.67
N LYS A 232 -4.17 -32.59 13.68
CA LYS A 232 -3.65 -32.47 12.32
C LYS A 232 -2.47 -31.49 12.27
N ALA A 233 -1.56 -31.71 11.33
CA ALA A 233 -0.53 -30.73 11.02
C ALA A 233 -1.17 -29.45 10.45
N PRO A 234 -0.83 -28.24 10.96
CA PRO A 234 -1.34 -26.99 10.43
C PRO A 234 -1.04 -26.84 8.93
N SER A 235 -2.01 -26.30 8.20
CA SER A 235 -1.84 -25.86 6.82
C SER A 235 -1.78 -24.34 6.79
N ILE A 236 -0.99 -23.76 5.87
CA ILE A 236 -0.79 -22.30 5.81
C ILE A 236 -0.80 -21.86 4.34
N GLN A 237 -1.51 -20.78 4.04
CA GLN A 237 -1.44 -20.11 2.74
C GLN A 237 -1.16 -18.61 2.92
N PHE A 238 -0.31 -18.08 2.04
CA PHE A 238 0.00 -16.65 1.97
C PHE A 238 -0.33 -16.10 0.60
N ARG A 239 -0.81 -14.86 0.56
CA ARG A 239 -0.88 -14.05 -0.66
C ARG A 239 -0.49 -12.61 -0.38
N LEU A 240 0.14 -11.96 -1.35
CA LEU A 240 0.28 -10.51 -1.36
C LEU A 240 -0.93 -9.92 -2.10
N CYS A 241 -1.71 -9.11 -1.39
CA CYS A 241 -2.82 -8.34 -1.92
C CYS A 241 -2.30 -6.97 -2.35
N ALA A 242 -2.64 -6.55 -3.56
CA ALA A 242 -2.26 -5.26 -4.10
C ALA A 242 -3.36 -4.70 -5.00
N LEU A 243 -4.25 -3.90 -4.42
CA LEU A 243 -5.28 -3.16 -5.17
C LEU A 243 -6.13 -4.06 -6.08
N GLY A 244 -6.52 -5.23 -5.55
CA GLY A 244 -7.36 -6.20 -6.24
C GLY A 244 -6.57 -7.31 -6.94
N MET A 245 -5.24 -7.18 -7.02
CA MET A 245 -4.38 -8.27 -7.45
C MET A 245 -4.05 -9.19 -6.26
N PHE A 246 -4.15 -10.50 -6.47
CA PHE A 246 -3.74 -11.52 -5.50
C PHE A 246 -2.53 -12.29 -6.05
N LEU A 247 -1.37 -12.09 -5.44
CA LEU A 247 -0.14 -12.79 -5.79
C LEU A 247 0.12 -13.91 -4.78
N PRO A 248 -0.02 -15.20 -5.16
CA PRO A 248 0.29 -16.30 -4.26
C PRO A 248 1.76 -16.25 -3.83
N LEU A 249 2.00 -16.38 -2.53
CA LEU A 249 3.35 -16.46 -1.98
C LEU A 249 3.63 -17.91 -1.59
N ASN A 250 4.52 -18.57 -2.33
CA ASN A 250 4.88 -19.96 -2.11
C ASN A 250 5.81 -20.08 -0.89
N VAL A 251 5.22 -20.20 0.29
CA VAL A 251 5.93 -20.40 1.57
C VAL A 251 5.75 -21.85 2.01
N PRO A 252 6.82 -22.66 2.11
CA PRO A 252 6.73 -23.99 2.68
C PRO A 252 6.28 -23.91 4.14
N VAL A 253 5.27 -24.70 4.52
CA VAL A 253 4.74 -24.74 5.89
C VAL A 253 5.86 -25.00 6.91
N ALA A 254 6.77 -25.94 6.60
CA ALA A 254 7.94 -26.26 7.43
C ALA A 254 8.87 -25.05 7.68
N ALA A 255 8.93 -24.07 6.77
CA ALA A 255 9.71 -22.86 6.99
C ALA A 255 9.08 -21.97 8.10
N VAL A 256 7.76 -22.06 8.29
CA VAL A 256 7.02 -21.29 9.30
C VAL A 256 6.99 -22.01 10.64
N ILE A 257 6.66 -23.31 10.67
CA ILE A 257 6.48 -24.06 11.92
C ILE A 257 7.71 -24.84 12.38
N GLY A 258 8.72 -24.98 11.52
CA GLY A 258 9.89 -25.84 11.74
C GLY A 258 9.65 -27.28 11.29
N ASP A 259 10.73 -28.04 11.06
CA ASP A 259 10.66 -29.47 10.79
C ASP A 259 10.32 -30.21 12.10
N GLY A 260 9.03 -30.46 12.36
CA GLY A 260 8.61 -31.27 13.52
C GLY A 260 7.30 -30.86 14.22
N ALA A 261 6.27 -30.47 13.46
CA ALA A 261 4.91 -30.41 13.98
C ALA A 261 4.24 -31.79 13.90
#